data_AF-A0A1J9Q1X1-F1
#
_entry.id   AF-A0A1J9Q1X1-F1
#
_cell.length_a   1.000
_cell.length_b   1.000
_cell.length_c   1.000
_cell.angle_alpha   90.00
_cell.angle_beta   90.00
_cell.angle_gamma   90.00
#
_symmetry.space_group_name_H-M   'P 1'
#
loop_
_entity.id
_entity.type
_entity.pdbx_description
1 polymer ?
#
loop_
_entity_poly.entity_id
_entity_poly.type
_entity_poly.pdbx_seq_one_letter_code
_entity_poly.pdbx_strand_id
1 'polypeptide(L)'
;MGARDLPLQESVEEAQRQLAKQAPNRTAIWAKSQQPREKAMTGPRFEQTIMEYQPRPYAAIELIHKQPVRWTKEKVVSCDGGGGPLGHPRVFINTDKPQICVCEYCGLPFANENSRKTLEALEHTSYPLEPLGHPAEVNESQRITPEGFEQR
;
A
#
# COMPACT_ATOMS: atom_id res chain seq x y z
N MET A 1 15.18 -29.35 6.89
CA MET A 1 14.44 -29.97 5.78
C MET A 1 13.96 -28.85 4.89
N GLY A 2 14.27 -28.91 3.59
CA GLY A 2 13.77 -27.93 2.61
C GLY A 2 12.25 -28.06 2.44
N ALA A 3 11.62 -27.05 1.85
CA ALA A 3 10.16 -26.98 1.71
C ALA A 3 9.53 -28.11 0.87
N ARG A 4 10.33 -28.90 0.13
CA ARG A 4 9.91 -30.04 -0.71
C ARG A 4 11.06 -31.06 -0.79
N ASP A 5 10.74 -32.36 -0.81
CA ASP A 5 11.71 -33.47 -1.03
C ASP A 5 12.03 -33.69 -2.53
N LEU A 6 11.58 -32.79 -3.40
CA LEU A 6 11.78 -32.84 -4.84
C LEU A 6 13.09 -32.15 -5.26
N PRO A 7 13.67 -32.53 -6.41
CA PRO A 7 14.81 -31.82 -6.96
C PRO A 7 14.48 -30.35 -7.20
N LEU A 8 15.42 -29.48 -6.83
CA LEU A 8 15.28 -28.02 -6.94
C LEU A 8 15.44 -27.60 -8.41
N GLN A 9 14.35 -27.66 -9.18
CA GLN A 9 14.32 -27.34 -10.59
C GLN A 9 13.16 -26.40 -10.89
N GLU A 10 13.45 -25.30 -11.59
CA GLU A 10 12.44 -24.35 -12.07
C GLU A 10 11.93 -24.74 -13.45
N SER A 11 10.65 -24.51 -13.72
CA SER A 11 10.12 -24.53 -15.09
C SER A 11 10.23 -23.16 -15.74
N VAL A 12 10.62 -23.13 -17.01
CA VAL A 12 10.82 -21.88 -17.77
C VAL A 12 9.52 -21.08 -17.86
N GLU A 13 8.39 -21.76 -18.03
CA GLU A 13 7.07 -21.15 -18.14
C GLU A 13 6.61 -20.52 -16.81
N GLU A 14 6.96 -21.11 -15.66
CA GLU A 14 6.70 -20.49 -14.36
C GLU A 14 7.58 -19.26 -14.15
N ALA A 15 8.87 -19.36 -14.45
CA ALA A 15 9.81 -18.24 -14.35
C ALA A 15 9.33 -17.03 -15.18
N GLN A 16 8.96 -17.26 -16.45
CA GLN A 16 8.45 -16.22 -17.34
C GLN A 16 7.15 -15.60 -16.81
N ARG A 17 6.21 -16.41 -16.29
CA ARG A 17 4.97 -15.90 -15.66
C ARG A 17 5.26 -15.05 -14.43
N GLN A 18 6.28 -15.40 -13.64
CA GLN A 18 6.68 -14.61 -12.48
C GLN A 18 7.34 -13.28 -12.89
N LEU A 19 8.19 -13.32 -13.92
CA LEU A 19 8.88 -12.16 -14.47
C LEU A 19 7.94 -11.16 -15.17
N ALA A 20 6.86 -11.65 -15.76
CA ALA A 20 5.86 -10.82 -16.45
C ALA A 20 5.17 -9.81 -15.51
N LYS A 21 5.14 -10.05 -14.20
CA LYS A 21 4.58 -9.09 -13.22
C LYS A 21 5.68 -8.42 -12.40
N GLN A 22 5.62 -7.09 -12.31
CA GLN A 22 6.55 -6.30 -11.49
C GLN A 22 6.57 -6.72 -10.02
N ALA A 23 5.41 -7.05 -9.46
CA ALA A 23 5.19 -7.57 -8.11
C ALA A 23 4.08 -8.65 -8.14
N PRO A 24 3.91 -9.47 -7.08
CA PRO A 24 2.88 -10.52 -7.07
C PRO A 24 1.46 -9.97 -7.30
N ASN A 25 1.19 -8.75 -6.82
CA ASN A 25 -0.08 -8.04 -6.92
C ASN A 25 -0.13 -6.96 -8.01
N ARG A 26 0.94 -6.73 -8.78
CA ARG A 26 0.96 -5.65 -9.78
C ARG A 26 1.81 -6.02 -10.99
N THR A 27 1.23 -5.85 -12.19
CA THR A 27 1.94 -6.16 -13.44
C THR A 27 2.83 -5.01 -13.90
N ALA A 28 2.31 -3.78 -13.91
CA ALA A 28 2.99 -2.62 -14.46
C ALA A 28 3.96 -1.93 -13.48
N ILE A 29 4.89 -1.15 -14.03
CA ILE A 29 5.73 -0.22 -13.26
C ILE A 29 4.89 0.88 -12.61
N TRP A 30 5.45 1.57 -11.61
CA TRP A 30 4.79 2.67 -10.88
C TRP A 30 5.67 3.92 -10.74
N ALA A 31 6.87 3.92 -11.31
CA ALA A 31 7.73 5.10 -11.39
C ALA A 31 8.36 5.21 -12.79
N LYS A 32 8.57 6.44 -13.26
CA LYS A 32 9.07 6.73 -14.61
C LYS A 32 10.44 6.11 -14.89
N SER A 33 11.32 6.08 -13.90
CA SER A 33 12.67 5.52 -14.00
C SER A 33 12.73 4.02 -13.67
N GLN A 34 11.62 3.38 -13.29
CA GLN A 34 11.61 1.98 -12.91
C GLN A 34 11.69 1.09 -14.15
N GLN A 35 12.64 0.15 -14.16
CA GLN A 35 12.71 -0.86 -15.21
C GLN A 35 11.67 -1.98 -14.98
N PRO A 36 10.99 -2.44 -16.04
CA PRO A 36 10.17 -3.65 -15.97
C PRO A 36 11.00 -4.87 -15.53
N ARG A 37 10.42 -5.71 -14.66
CA ARG A 37 11.10 -6.86 -14.06
C ARG A 37 11.62 -7.85 -15.11
N GLU A 38 10.83 -8.10 -16.15
CA GLU A 38 11.22 -8.93 -17.29
C GLU A 38 12.52 -8.46 -17.95
N LYS A 39 12.82 -7.15 -17.96
CA LYS A 39 14.09 -6.62 -18.50
C LYS A 39 15.19 -6.58 -17.45
N ALA A 40 14.85 -6.18 -16.23
CA ALA A 40 15.80 -6.02 -15.12
C ALA A 40 16.42 -7.35 -14.66
N MET A 41 15.69 -8.45 -14.82
CA MET A 41 16.12 -9.81 -14.42
C MET A 41 16.58 -10.65 -15.62
N THR A 42 17.42 -10.06 -16.49
CA THR A 42 18.01 -10.72 -17.66
C THR A 42 19.54 -10.74 -17.57
N GLY A 43 20.15 -11.64 -18.33
CA GLY A 43 21.59 -11.72 -18.50
C GLY A 43 22.29 -12.73 -17.57
N PRO A 44 23.63 -12.81 -17.64
CA PRO A 44 24.39 -13.93 -17.08
C PRO A 44 24.25 -14.13 -15.57
N ARG A 45 23.87 -13.10 -14.81
CA ARG A 45 23.68 -13.20 -13.35
C ARG A 45 22.40 -13.94 -12.96
N PHE A 46 21.44 -14.05 -13.87
CA PHE A 46 20.18 -14.76 -13.65
C PHE A 46 20.16 -16.13 -14.36
N GLU A 47 21.21 -16.45 -15.12
CA GLU A 47 21.41 -17.78 -15.68
C GLU A 47 21.56 -18.78 -14.53
N GLN A 48 20.88 -19.92 -14.60
CA GLN A 48 20.82 -20.93 -13.53
C GLN A 48 20.32 -20.40 -12.16
N THR A 49 19.62 -19.27 -12.14
CA THR A 49 18.96 -18.74 -10.94
C THR A 49 17.50 -19.17 -10.93
N ILE A 50 17.02 -19.69 -9.81
CA ILE A 50 15.61 -20.03 -9.64
C ILE A 50 14.84 -18.79 -9.23
N MET A 51 13.95 -18.35 -10.11
CA MET A 51 13.18 -17.10 -9.98
C MET A 51 12.18 -17.15 -8.83
N GLU A 52 11.62 -18.33 -8.53
CA GLU A 52 10.68 -18.54 -7.41
C GLU A 52 11.25 -18.06 -6.05
N TYR A 53 12.56 -18.22 -5.83
CA TYR A 53 13.21 -17.88 -4.57
C TYR A 53 13.81 -16.47 -4.54
N GLN A 54 13.73 -15.72 -5.64
CA GLN A 54 14.25 -14.36 -5.68
C GLN A 54 13.31 -13.39 -4.94
N PRO A 55 13.83 -12.35 -4.28
CA PRO A 55 13.00 -11.35 -3.60
C PRO A 55 11.93 -10.77 -4.52
N ARG A 56 10.68 -10.91 -4.06
CA ARG A 56 9.49 -10.48 -4.81
C ARG A 56 8.40 -9.95 -3.85
N PRO A 57 8.65 -8.82 -3.17
CA PRO A 57 7.68 -8.25 -2.25
C PRO A 57 6.44 -7.74 -2.97
N TYR A 58 5.34 -7.61 -2.23
CA TYR A 58 4.13 -6.97 -2.70
C TYR A 58 4.36 -5.48 -2.97
N ALA A 59 3.75 -4.95 -4.03
CA ALA A 59 3.77 -3.53 -4.32
C ALA A 59 2.84 -2.80 -3.33
N ALA A 60 3.42 -1.91 -2.53
CA ALA A 60 2.70 -1.16 -1.50
C ALA A 60 1.60 -0.24 -2.07
N ILE A 61 1.76 0.25 -3.30
CA ILE A 61 0.75 1.08 -3.99
C ILE A 61 -0.61 0.36 -4.09
N GLU A 62 -0.63 -0.93 -4.38
CA GLU A 62 -1.87 -1.71 -4.45
C GLU A 62 -2.43 -2.04 -3.06
N LEU A 63 -1.59 -2.04 -2.02
CA LEU A 63 -2.01 -2.32 -0.65
C LEU A 63 -2.62 -1.09 0.00
N ILE A 64 -2.07 0.10 -0.27
CA ILE A 64 -2.58 1.35 0.29
C ILE A 64 -3.93 1.74 -0.35
N HIS A 65 -4.13 1.46 -1.63
CA HIS A 65 -5.42 1.67 -2.31
C HIS A 65 -6.53 0.70 -1.87
N LYS A 66 -6.23 -0.26 -1.00
CA LYS A 66 -7.24 -1.10 -0.33
C LYS A 66 -7.69 -0.54 1.01
N GLN A 67 -7.01 0.49 1.54
CA GLN A 67 -7.44 1.13 2.77
C GLN A 67 -8.70 1.95 2.53
N PRO A 68 -9.73 1.82 3.38
CA PRO A 68 -10.90 2.68 3.30
C PRO A 68 -10.56 4.12 3.70
N VAL A 69 -11.31 5.06 3.15
CA VAL A 69 -11.28 6.47 3.54
C VAL A 69 -11.71 6.60 5.01
N ARG A 70 -10.85 7.22 5.82
CA ARG A 70 -11.16 7.57 7.20
C ARG A 70 -11.93 8.89 7.24
N TRP A 71 -13.18 8.81 7.69
CA TRP A 71 -14.06 9.97 7.77
C TRP A 71 -13.83 10.76 9.05
N THR A 72 -13.77 12.08 8.93
CA THR A 72 -13.64 13.00 10.07
C THR A 72 -14.70 14.10 10.01
N LYS A 73 -15.08 14.61 11.18
CA LYS A 73 -15.92 15.81 11.32
C LYS A 73 -15.08 17.08 11.40
N GLU A 74 -13.80 16.94 11.73
CA GLU A 74 -12.87 18.06 11.89
C GLU A 74 -12.29 18.49 10.55
N LYS A 75 -11.86 19.76 10.49
CA LYS A 75 -11.24 20.38 9.31
C LYS A 75 -9.76 20.00 9.14
N VAL A 76 -9.13 19.59 10.24
CA VAL A 76 -7.72 19.22 10.29
C VAL A 76 -7.61 17.91 11.04
N VAL A 77 -6.90 16.93 10.48
CA VAL A 77 -6.63 15.64 11.11
C VAL A 77 -5.17 15.52 11.45
N SER A 78 -4.84 15.06 12.66
CA SER A 78 -3.47 14.68 13.01
C SER A 78 -3.21 13.21 12.66
N CYS A 79 -2.12 12.93 11.96
CA CYS A 79 -1.66 11.58 11.65
C CYS A 79 -0.20 11.42 12.09
N ASP A 80 0.09 10.36 12.84
CA ASP A 80 1.43 9.95 13.28
C ASP A 80 1.78 8.54 12.82
N GLY A 81 0.93 7.91 11.99
CA GLY A 81 1.12 6.53 11.52
C GLY A 81 0.75 5.45 12.55
N GLY A 82 0.30 5.83 13.74
CA GLY A 82 -0.04 4.92 14.82
C GLY A 82 1.19 4.39 15.59
N GLY A 83 0.97 3.95 16.84
CA GLY A 83 2.04 3.41 17.68
C GLY A 83 2.98 4.47 18.26
N GLY A 84 2.59 5.75 18.24
CA GLY A 84 3.37 6.86 18.79
C GLY A 84 4.74 6.99 18.13
N PRO A 85 5.85 6.81 18.88
CA PRO A 85 7.21 6.94 18.32
C PRO A 85 7.59 5.87 17.29
N LEU A 86 6.81 4.78 17.17
CA LEU A 86 7.04 3.74 16.15
C LEU A 86 6.45 4.09 14.77
N GLY A 87 5.68 5.17 14.69
CA GLY A 87 5.12 5.67 13.44
C GLY A 87 6.02 6.67 12.74
N HIS A 88 5.40 7.68 12.11
CA HIS A 88 6.09 8.80 11.46
C HIS A 88 5.89 10.10 12.25
N PRO A 89 6.64 11.18 11.96
CA PRO A 89 6.40 12.47 12.59
C PRO A 89 4.94 12.90 12.45
N ARG A 90 4.36 13.41 13.54
CA ARG A 90 2.97 13.88 13.55
C ARG A 90 2.81 15.00 12.52
N VAL A 91 1.90 14.81 11.57
CA VAL A 91 1.49 15.80 10.59
C VAL A 91 0.03 16.17 10.73
N PHE A 92 -0.33 17.35 10.27
CA PHE A 92 -1.69 17.87 10.26
C PHE A 92 -2.16 18.01 8.81
N ILE A 93 -3.25 17.32 8.49
CA ILE A 93 -3.79 17.21 7.12
C ILE A 93 -5.08 18.02 7.06
N ASN A 94 -5.16 18.96 6.12
CA ASN A 94 -6.37 19.74 5.88
C ASN A 94 -7.39 18.93 5.06
N THR A 95 -8.60 18.75 5.59
CA THR A 95 -9.72 18.00 4.98
C THR A 95 -10.90 18.89 4.57
N ASP A 96 -10.74 20.22 4.57
CA ASP A 96 -11.81 21.18 4.20
C ASP A 96 -12.27 21.05 2.74
N LYS A 97 -11.37 20.62 1.84
CA LYS A 97 -11.68 20.49 0.41
C LYS A 97 -12.54 19.24 0.18
N PRO A 98 -13.45 19.24 -0.83
CA PRO A 98 -14.26 18.08 -1.18
C PRO A 98 -13.45 17.04 -1.97
N GLN A 99 -12.37 16.54 -1.37
CA GLN A 99 -11.46 15.56 -1.94
C GLN A 99 -10.94 14.63 -0.84
N ILE A 100 -10.46 13.45 -1.26
CA ILE A 100 -9.71 12.56 -0.37
C ILE A 100 -8.32 13.16 -0.19
N CYS A 101 -7.97 13.44 1.06
CA CYS A 101 -6.68 14.00 1.47
C CYS A 101 -5.83 12.88 2.06
N VAL A 102 -4.62 12.69 1.54
CA VAL A 102 -3.76 11.56 1.93
C VAL A 102 -2.65 12.03 2.87
N CYS A 103 -2.27 11.18 3.82
CA CYS A 103 -1.05 11.41 4.59
C CYS A 103 0.19 11.18 3.71
N GLU A 104 1.10 12.13 3.68
CA GLU A 104 2.31 12.07 2.83
C GLU A 104 3.32 11.00 3.28
N TYR A 105 3.22 10.51 4.51
CA TYR A 105 4.09 9.45 5.04
C TYR A 105 3.51 8.05 4.81
N CYS A 106 2.38 7.74 5.45
CA CYS A 106 1.80 6.40 5.42
C CYS A 106 0.82 6.19 4.25
N GLY A 107 0.38 7.25 3.56
CA GLY A 107 -0.56 7.17 2.45
C GLY A 107 -2.02 6.92 2.84
N LEU A 108 -2.33 6.94 4.15
CA LEU A 108 -3.70 6.74 4.64
C LEU A 108 -4.64 7.84 4.12
N PRO A 109 -5.82 7.48 3.57
CA PRO A 109 -6.79 8.43 3.06
C PRO A 109 -7.71 8.98 4.16
N PHE A 110 -7.93 10.30 4.16
CA PHE A 110 -8.84 11.01 5.05
C PHE A 110 -9.80 11.88 4.24
N ALA A 111 -11.04 12.03 4.69
CA ALA A 111 -11.99 12.98 4.11
C ALA A 111 -12.95 13.53 5.16
N ASN A 112 -13.45 14.74 4.94
CA ASN A 112 -14.44 15.33 5.83
C ASN A 112 -15.86 14.83 5.49
N GLU A 113 -16.64 14.48 6.50
CA GLU A 113 -18.03 14.00 6.36
C GLU A 113 -18.94 14.97 5.59
N ASN A 114 -18.70 16.29 5.67
CA ASN A 114 -19.47 17.29 4.94
C ASN A 114 -19.38 17.10 3.42
N SER A 115 -18.25 16.57 2.94
CA SER A 115 -17.99 16.33 1.53
C SER A 115 -18.35 14.92 1.08
N ARG A 116 -18.91 14.09 1.98
CA ARG A 116 -19.21 12.67 1.72
C ARG A 116 -20.12 12.47 0.51
N LYS A 117 -21.23 13.21 0.45
CA LYS A 117 -22.18 13.15 -0.68
C LYS A 117 -21.51 13.47 -2.03
N THR A 118 -20.60 14.43 -2.03
CA THR A 118 -19.85 14.82 -3.24
C THR A 118 -18.91 13.70 -3.68
N LEU A 119 -18.23 13.05 -2.73
CA LEU A 119 -17.32 11.94 -3.01
C LEU A 119 -18.05 10.66 -3.43
N GLU A 120 -19.21 10.37 -2.83
CA GLU A 120 -20.09 9.25 -3.21
C GLU A 120 -20.72 9.45 -4.60
N ALA A 121 -20.91 10.71 -5.03
CA ALA A 121 -21.43 11.03 -6.35
C ALA A 121 -20.38 10.85 -7.47
N LEU A 122 -19.10 10.71 -7.15
CA LEU A 122 -18.06 10.45 -8.14
C LEU A 122 -18.18 9.00 -8.65
N GLU A 123 -18.07 8.82 -9.97
CA GLU A 123 -18.12 7.48 -10.59
C GLU A 123 -16.97 6.58 -10.13
N HIS A 124 -15.81 7.17 -9.82
CA HIS A 124 -14.63 6.44 -9.40
C HIS A 124 -13.80 7.26 -8.40
N THR A 125 -13.42 6.62 -7.29
CA THR A 125 -12.52 7.17 -6.28
C THR A 125 -11.22 6.36 -6.22
N SER A 126 -10.12 7.01 -5.86
CA SER A 126 -8.82 6.31 -5.75
C SER A 126 -8.75 5.37 -4.54
N TYR A 127 -9.63 5.54 -3.56
CA TYR A 127 -9.71 4.71 -2.35
C TYR A 127 -11.16 4.27 -2.12
N PRO A 128 -11.40 3.07 -1.58
CA PRO A 128 -12.73 2.64 -1.12
C PRO A 128 -13.30 3.63 -0.09
N LEU A 129 -14.56 4.01 -0.24
CA LEU A 129 -15.22 4.91 0.72
C LEU A 129 -15.67 4.20 1.99
N GLU A 130 -15.81 2.88 1.92
CA GLU A 130 -16.21 2.00 3.02
C GLU A 130 -15.22 0.83 3.16
N PRO A 131 -15.07 0.24 4.37
CA PRO A 131 -14.23 -0.94 4.59
C PRO A 131 -14.71 -2.13 3.77
N LEU A 132 -13.79 -2.81 3.07
CA LEU A 132 -14.10 -3.99 2.25
C LEU A 132 -13.73 -5.30 2.98
N GLY A 133 -13.16 -5.22 4.18
CA GLY A 133 -12.70 -6.38 4.95
C GLY A 133 -11.47 -7.06 4.33
N HIS A 134 -10.72 -6.35 3.49
CA HIS A 134 -9.52 -6.89 2.89
C HIS A 134 -8.44 -7.14 3.97
N PRO A 135 -7.69 -8.26 3.95
CA PRO A 135 -6.67 -8.59 4.95
C PRO A 135 -5.48 -7.60 5.04
N ALA A 136 -5.44 -6.60 4.15
CA ALA A 136 -4.43 -5.55 4.15
C ALA A 136 -4.93 -4.28 4.85
N GLU A 137 -6.24 -4.16 5.09
CA GLU A 137 -6.85 -3.04 5.80
C GLU A 137 -6.27 -2.97 7.22
N VAL A 138 -5.87 -1.76 7.62
CA VAL A 138 -5.42 -1.49 8.97
C VAL A 138 -6.55 -0.88 9.77
N ASN A 139 -6.79 -1.40 10.97
CA ASN A 139 -7.86 -0.90 11.82
C ASN A 139 -7.69 0.60 12.11
N GLU A 140 -8.79 1.34 12.08
CA GLU A 140 -8.83 2.76 12.46
C GLU A 140 -8.36 3.00 13.89
N SER A 141 -8.45 1.98 14.75
CA SER A 141 -8.02 1.99 16.15
C SER A 141 -6.50 2.03 16.37
N GLN A 142 -5.71 2.22 15.31
CA GLN A 142 -4.36 2.80 15.42
C GLN A 142 -4.48 4.24 15.94
N ARG A 143 -4.73 4.36 17.25
CA ARG A 143 -5.00 5.56 18.07
C ARG A 143 -4.71 6.90 17.38
N ILE A 144 -5.79 7.57 17.01
CA ILE A 144 -5.90 9.04 16.89
C ILE A 144 -6.31 9.50 18.30
N THR A 145 -5.39 9.68 19.26
CA THR A 145 -5.82 9.96 20.65
C THR A 145 -6.40 11.38 20.79
N PRO A 146 -7.48 11.57 21.59
CA PRO A 146 -7.91 12.88 22.08
C PRO A 146 -7.07 13.37 23.29
N GLU A 147 -6.14 12.56 23.82
CA GLU A 147 -5.33 12.89 24.98
C GLU A 147 -3.85 13.03 24.59
N GLY A 148 -3.37 14.27 24.68
CA GLY A 148 -2.07 14.73 24.19
C GLY A 148 -0.89 14.58 25.15
N PHE A 149 -0.83 13.58 26.02
CA PHE A 149 0.21 13.54 27.07
C PHE A 149 0.62 12.14 27.57
N GLU A 150 1.36 11.35 26.78
CA GLU A 150 2.32 10.32 27.27
C GLU A 150 3.32 10.07 26.13
N GLN A 151 4.59 10.47 26.11
CA GLN A 151 5.61 10.76 27.12
C GLN A 151 6.46 11.97 26.65
N ARG A 152 7.21 12.54 27.60
CA ARG A 152 8.19 13.63 27.48
C ARG A 152 9.01 13.68 26.19
#